data_AF-A0AAV5ADE1-F1
#
_entry.id   AF-A0AAV5ADE1-F1
#
_cell.length_a   1.000
_cell.length_b   1.000
_cell.length_c   1.000
_cell.angle_alpha   90.00
_cell.angle_beta   90.00
_cell.angle_gamma   90.00
#
_symmetry.space_group_name_H-M   'P 1'
#
loop_
_entity.id
_entity.type
_entity.pdbx_description
1 polymer ?
#
loop_
_entity_poly.entity_id
_entity_poly.type
_entity_poly.pdbx_seq_one_letter_code
_entity_poly.pdbx_strand_id
1 'polypeptide(L)'
;MLSKEIKTPYPLIDQDPHFTRVVRYFRPSDYATLAGATAAFPGAFMFLEWVDPTRTRGRRYLKAPLIMATTLGFWGWTENAREEAKDLAELSERAHQGKPLYGESNQPEWVQTIAAGNSTFSALKFAKYGVAPTKTEDS
;
A
#
# COMPACT_ATOMS: atom_id res chain seq x y z
N MET A 1 10.53 22.09 -0.08
CA MET A 1 9.40 21.33 0.51
C MET A 1 9.54 21.39 2.02
N LEU A 2 8.54 21.93 2.72
CA LEU A 2 8.51 21.91 4.18
C LEU A 2 8.04 20.52 4.62
N SER A 3 8.96 19.65 5.01
CA SER A 3 8.63 18.31 5.50
C SER A 3 7.89 18.42 6.82
N LYS A 4 6.62 18.01 6.87
CA LYS A 4 5.88 17.92 8.13
C LYS A 4 6.49 16.80 8.96
N GLU A 5 7.22 17.17 10.02
CA GLU A 5 7.80 16.21 10.95
C GLU A 5 6.69 15.60 11.81
N ILE A 6 6.39 14.32 11.57
CA ILE A 6 5.46 13.53 12.38
C ILE A 6 6.29 12.82 13.43
N LYS A 7 5.98 13.02 14.72
CA LYS A 7 6.64 12.30 15.81
C LYS A 7 6.11 10.87 15.86
N THR A 8 6.83 9.94 15.25
CA THR A 8 6.59 8.49 15.31
C THR A 8 7.61 7.80 16.22
N PRO A 9 7.28 6.63 16.80
CA PRO A 9 8.21 5.88 17.65
C PRO A 9 9.43 5.35 16.88
N TYR A 10 9.31 5.19 15.56
CA TYR A 10 10.38 4.78 14.66
C TYR A 10 10.69 5.88 13.63
N PRO A 11 11.93 5.97 13.12
CA PRO A 11 12.29 6.96 12.12
C PRO A 11 11.51 6.73 10.82
N LEU A 12 11.09 7.84 10.21
CA LEU A 12 10.40 7.83 8.92
C LEU A 12 11.42 7.69 7.78
N ILE A 13 11.30 6.64 6.99
CA ILE A 13 12.23 6.33 5.89
C ILE A 13 11.90 7.20 4.66
N ASP A 14 10.63 7.19 4.22
CA ASP A 14 10.15 7.96 3.08
C ASP A 14 8.64 8.25 3.22
N GLN A 15 8.20 9.45 2.81
CA GLN A 15 6.80 9.87 2.84
C GLN A 15 6.00 9.44 1.61
N ASP A 16 6.69 9.16 0.49
CA ASP A 16 6.07 8.81 -0.79
C ASP A 16 6.91 7.78 -1.56
N PRO A 17 7.01 6.53 -1.04
CA PRO A 17 7.89 5.53 -1.63
C PRO A 17 7.40 5.11 -3.02
N HIS A 18 8.33 4.97 -3.97
CA HIS A 18 8.02 4.38 -5.26
C HIS A 18 7.43 2.97 -5.11
N PHE A 19 6.38 2.67 -5.89
CA PHE A 19 5.69 1.37 -5.87
C PHE A 19 6.65 0.17 -5.99
N THR A 20 7.68 0.28 -6.82
CA THR A 20 8.68 -0.79 -7.00
C THR A 20 9.53 -1.03 -5.76
N ARG A 21 9.84 0.01 -4.96
CA ARG A 21 10.54 -0.15 -3.67
C ARG A 21 9.66 -0.87 -2.67
N VAL A 22 8.39 -0.49 -2.59
CA VAL A 22 7.41 -1.14 -1.71
C VAL A 22 7.33 -2.65 -1.98
N VAL A 23 7.19 -3.06 -3.24
CA VAL A 23 7.13 -4.49 -3.62
C VAL A 23 8.44 -5.21 -3.31
N ARG A 24 9.61 -4.58 -3.53
CA ARG A 24 10.92 -5.17 -3.20
C ARG A 24 11.14 -5.35 -1.70
N TYR A 25 10.50 -4.53 -0.88
CA TYR A 25 10.70 -4.52 0.57
C TYR A 25 9.72 -5.44 1.31
N PHE A 26 8.75 -6.04 0.61
CA PHE A 26 7.81 -7.00 1.19
C PHE A 26 8.51 -8.12 1.96
N ARG A 27 8.04 -8.32 3.20
CA ARG A 27 8.45 -9.43 4.06
C ARG A 27 7.70 -10.70 3.60
N PRO A 28 8.26 -11.91 3.83
CA PRO A 28 7.53 -13.14 3.58
C PRO A 28 6.15 -13.20 4.28
N SER A 29 6.04 -12.57 5.46
CA SER A 29 4.78 -12.40 6.18
C SER A 29 3.75 -11.58 5.41
N ASP A 30 4.18 -10.60 4.61
CA ASP A 30 3.28 -9.73 3.85
C ASP A 30 2.65 -10.50 2.69
N TYR A 31 3.42 -11.39 2.06
CA TYR A 31 2.87 -12.35 1.10
C TYR A 31 1.94 -13.35 1.75
N ALA A 32 2.25 -13.82 2.96
CA ALA A 32 1.39 -14.75 3.69
C ALA A 32 0.05 -14.10 4.08
N THR A 33 0.06 -12.84 4.54
CA THR A 33 -1.17 -12.11 4.84
C THR A 33 -1.99 -11.84 3.58
N LEU A 34 -1.35 -11.48 2.47
CA LEU A 34 -2.00 -11.28 1.18
C LEU A 34 -2.61 -12.57 0.62
N ALA A 35 -1.86 -13.68 0.66
CA ALA A 35 -2.35 -14.99 0.27
C ALA A 35 -3.49 -15.47 1.18
N GLY A 36 -3.36 -15.28 2.49
CA GLY A 36 -4.38 -15.60 3.49
C GLY A 36 -5.66 -14.81 3.25
N ALA A 37 -5.58 -13.49 3.05
CA ALA A 37 -6.73 -12.65 2.74
C ALA A 37 -7.40 -13.04 1.41
N THR A 38 -6.59 -13.33 0.38
CA THR A 38 -7.08 -13.74 -0.94
C THR A 38 -7.79 -15.09 -0.91
N ALA A 39 -7.33 -16.02 -0.05
CA ALA A 39 -7.97 -17.32 0.13
C ALA A 39 -9.16 -17.27 1.10
N ALA A 40 -9.11 -16.40 2.11
CA ALA A 40 -10.15 -16.27 3.12
C ALA A 40 -11.49 -15.82 2.52
N PHE A 41 -11.49 -14.89 1.56
CA PHE A 41 -12.72 -14.42 0.93
C PHE A 41 -13.47 -15.53 0.15
N PRO A 42 -12.87 -16.20 -0.86
CA PRO A 42 -13.54 -17.31 -1.54
C PRO A 42 -13.77 -18.50 -0.60
N GLY A 43 -12.89 -18.76 0.37
CA GLY A 43 -13.07 -19.82 1.37
C GLY A 43 -14.29 -19.58 2.27
N ALA A 44 -14.44 -18.36 2.79
CA ALA A 44 -15.61 -17.97 3.56
C ALA A 44 -16.88 -17.99 2.71
N PHE A 45 -16.79 -17.55 1.45
CA PHE A 45 -17.92 -17.62 0.52
C PHE A 45 -18.36 -19.07 0.25
N MET A 46 -17.42 -19.99 0.00
CA MET A 46 -17.71 -21.42 -0.14
C MET A 46 -18.28 -22.02 1.14
N PHE A 47 -17.76 -21.62 2.31
CA PHE A 47 -18.29 -22.06 3.59
C PHE A 47 -19.74 -21.61 3.79
N LEU A 48 -20.06 -20.36 3.45
CA LEU A 48 -21.44 -19.84 3.52
C LEU A 48 -22.37 -20.55 2.54
N GLU A 49 -21.94 -20.82 1.30
CA GLU A 49 -22.72 -21.62 0.34
C GLU A 49 -22.94 -23.06 0.80
N TRP A 50 -22.02 -23.61 1.60
CA TRP A 50 -22.18 -24.95 2.18
C TRP A 50 -23.19 -24.97 3.33
N VAL A 51 -23.20 -23.94 4.18
CA VAL A 51 -24.14 -23.83 5.32
C VAL A 51 -25.56 -23.50 4.84
N ASP A 52 -25.71 -22.54 3.93
CA ASP A 52 -27.01 -22.16 3.36
C ASP A 52 -26.90 -22.01 1.83
N PRO A 53 -27.16 -23.10 1.07
CA PRO A 53 -27.02 -23.10 -0.38
C PRO A 53 -28.03 -22.15 -1.04
N THR A 54 -27.56 -20.98 -1.46
CA THR A 54 -28.36 -20.11 -2.33
C THR A 54 -28.48 -20.79 -3.69
N ARG A 55 -29.69 -21.25 -4.06
CA ARG A 55 -29.98 -21.86 -5.39
C ARG A 55 -29.70 -20.91 -6.58
N THR A 56 -29.29 -19.67 -6.30
CA THR A 56 -28.85 -18.70 -7.29
C THR A 56 -27.47 -19.08 -7.81
N ARG A 57 -27.43 -19.61 -9.03
CA ARG A 57 -26.22 -19.92 -9.81
C ARG A 57 -25.46 -18.62 -10.16
N GLY A 58 -24.81 -18.00 -9.18
CA GLY A 58 -24.46 -16.58 -9.20
C GLY A 58 -22.98 -16.28 -9.03
N ARG A 59 -22.16 -16.72 -9.99
CA ARG A 59 -20.69 -16.59 -10.06
C ARG A 59 -20.18 -15.14 -10.28
N ARG A 60 -20.75 -14.13 -9.61
CA ARG A 60 -20.61 -12.71 -9.99
C ARG A 60 -20.04 -11.74 -8.95
N TYR A 61 -19.70 -12.16 -7.72
CA TYR A 61 -19.27 -11.21 -6.66
C TYR A 61 -17.81 -11.33 -6.21
N LEU A 62 -16.94 -12.00 -6.98
CA LEU A 62 -15.53 -12.24 -6.63
C LEU A 62 -14.57 -11.10 -7.00
N LYS A 63 -14.90 -9.82 -6.73
CA LYS A 63 -13.94 -8.72 -6.95
C LYS A 63 -13.63 -7.91 -5.69
N ALA A 64 -12.34 -7.99 -5.35
CA ALA A 64 -11.50 -7.15 -4.47
C ALA A 64 -11.69 -7.39 -2.95
N PRO A 65 -10.58 -7.51 -2.17
CA PRO A 65 -9.65 -6.38 -1.99
C PRO A 65 -8.15 -6.73 -2.07
N LEU A 66 -7.36 -5.78 -2.59
CA LEU A 66 -5.91 -5.70 -2.39
C LEU A 66 -5.61 -4.41 -1.64
N ILE A 67 -4.56 -4.46 -0.80
CA ILE A 67 -3.86 -3.39 -0.08
C ILE A 67 -4.37 -3.15 1.34
N MET A 68 -3.67 -3.72 2.33
CA MET A 68 -3.74 -3.25 3.73
C MET A 68 -2.46 -3.51 4.55
N ALA A 69 -1.57 -4.44 4.18
CA ALA A 69 -0.48 -4.85 5.08
C ALA A 69 0.82 -4.02 4.96
N THR A 70 1.06 -3.32 3.85
CA THR A 70 2.46 -3.01 3.47
C THR A 70 2.85 -1.54 3.55
N THR A 71 1.88 -0.62 3.65
CA THR A 71 2.14 0.82 3.79
C THR A 71 2.46 1.22 5.23
N LEU A 72 2.15 0.36 6.21
CA LEU A 72 2.37 0.64 7.64
C LEU A 72 3.85 0.53 8.05
N GLY A 73 4.62 -0.32 7.36
CA GLY A 73 6.07 -0.44 7.53
C GLY A 73 6.76 0.87 7.20
N PHE A 74 6.67 1.37 5.96
CA PHE A 74 7.34 2.62 5.54
C PHE A 74 7.06 3.87 6.41
N TRP A 75 5.91 3.94 7.07
CA TRP A 75 5.55 5.07 7.94
C TRP A 75 6.05 4.99 9.39
N GLY A 76 6.79 3.95 9.76
CA GLY A 76 7.36 3.83 11.10
C GLY A 76 6.32 3.54 12.17
N TRP A 77 5.24 2.84 11.81
CA TRP A 77 4.21 2.39 12.77
C TRP A 77 4.48 0.98 13.30
N THR A 78 5.42 0.25 12.69
CA THR A 78 5.91 -1.07 13.12
C THR A 78 7.44 -1.08 13.17
N GLU A 79 8.02 -2.18 13.69
CA GLU A 79 9.46 -2.34 13.81
C GLU A 79 10.15 -2.32 12.43
N ASN A 80 10.96 -1.29 12.20
CA ASN A 80 11.49 -0.91 10.88
C ASN A 80 13.00 -1.05 10.69
N ALA A 81 13.74 -1.47 11.71
CA ALA A 81 15.22 -1.46 11.68
C ALA A 81 15.83 -2.20 10.47
N ARG A 82 15.15 -3.24 9.96
CA ARG A 82 15.56 -3.98 8.75
C ARG A 82 15.40 -3.17 7.46
N GLU A 83 14.32 -2.41 7.35
CA GLU A 83 14.00 -1.62 6.15
C GLU A 83 14.90 -0.39 6.07
N GLU A 84 15.15 0.25 7.22
CA GLU A 84 16.11 1.35 7.36
C GLU A 84 17.53 0.92 6.95
N ALA A 85 18.03 -0.21 7.46
CA ALA A 85 19.36 -0.71 7.11
C ALA A 85 19.52 -1.04 5.61
N LYS A 86 18.45 -1.55 4.98
CA LYS A 86 18.44 -1.82 3.53
C LYS A 86 18.38 -0.56 2.70
N ASP A 87 17.59 0.42 3.11
CA ASP A 87 17.48 1.71 2.41
C ASP A 87 18.80 2.48 2.51
N LEU A 88 19.43 2.51 3.69
CA LEU A 88 20.76 3.09 3.88
C LEU A 88 21.82 2.41 3.00
N ALA A 89 21.81 1.08 2.89
CA ALA A 89 22.72 0.35 2.01
C ALA A 89 22.48 0.69 0.52
N GLU A 90 21.22 0.74 0.08
CA GLU A 90 20.86 1.07 -1.31
C GLU A 90 21.18 2.53 -1.66
N LEU A 91 20.93 3.48 -0.75
CA LEU A 91 21.22 4.89 -0.95
C LEU A 91 22.71 5.20 -0.86
N SER A 92 23.44 4.59 0.06
CA SER A 92 24.90 4.74 0.14
C SER A 92 25.58 4.17 -1.11
N GLU A 93 25.15 3.01 -1.61
CA GLU A 93 25.67 2.46 -2.86
C GLU A 93 25.38 3.38 -4.06
N ARG A 94 24.18 3.94 -4.17
CA ARG A 94 23.86 4.93 -5.22
C ARG A 94 24.69 6.21 -5.10
N ALA A 95 24.89 6.70 -3.87
CA ALA A 95 25.73 7.86 -3.60
C ALA A 95 27.18 7.60 -4.00
N HIS A 96 27.73 6.42 -3.68
CA HIS A 96 29.06 5.99 -4.12
C HIS A 96 29.17 5.87 -5.64
N GLN A 97 28.10 5.44 -6.31
CA GLN A 97 28.03 5.36 -7.77
C GLN A 97 27.77 6.71 -8.46
N GLY A 98 27.60 7.81 -7.70
CA GLY A 98 27.29 9.14 -8.24
C GLY A 98 25.93 9.22 -8.95
N LYS A 99 25.03 8.26 -8.70
CA LYS A 99 23.68 8.23 -9.28
C LYS A 99 22.71 9.02 -8.40
N PRO A 100 21.64 9.59 -8.97
CA PRO A 100 20.60 10.24 -8.17
C PRO A 100 19.95 9.25 -7.20
N LEU A 101 19.77 9.68 -5.94
CA LEU A 101 19.29 8.86 -4.83
C LEU A 101 17.92 8.20 -5.10
N TYR A 102 17.04 8.95 -5.78
CA TYR A 102 15.67 8.54 -6.10
C TYR A 102 15.45 8.21 -7.58
N GLY A 103 16.52 8.16 -8.38
CA GLY A 103 16.45 7.89 -9.82
C GLY A 103 16.23 9.16 -10.66
N GLU A 104 16.19 8.98 -11.98
CA GLU A 104 15.92 10.05 -12.94
C GLU A 104 14.47 9.96 -13.42
N SER A 105 13.80 11.10 -13.54
CA SER A 105 12.47 11.21 -14.12
C SER A 105 12.54 11.95 -15.44
N ASN A 106 11.88 11.42 -16.48
CA ASN A 106 11.79 12.05 -17.79
C ASN A 106 10.71 13.17 -17.85
N GLN A 107 10.21 13.59 -16.68
CA GLN A 107 9.16 14.61 -16.55
C GLN A 107 9.75 15.96 -16.12
N PRO A 108 9.18 17.09 -16.56
CA PRO A 108 9.63 18.39 -16.11
C PRO A 108 9.38 18.58 -14.60
N GLU A 109 10.23 19.35 -13.94
CA GLU A 109 10.26 19.52 -12.46
C GLU A 109 8.91 19.92 -11.85
N TRP A 110 8.14 20.77 -12.55
CA TRP A 110 6.83 21.20 -12.09
C TRP A 110 5.80 20.06 -12.05
N VAL A 111 5.88 19.10 -12.99
CA VAL A 111 5.02 17.89 -12.99
C VAL A 111 5.41 16.99 -11.83
N GLN A 112 6.70 16.88 -11.54
CA GLN A 112 7.19 16.09 -10.40
C GLN A 112 6.70 16.66 -9.07
N THR A 113 6.70 17.99 -8.93
CA THR A 113 6.18 18.68 -7.75
C THR A 113 4.69 18.44 -7.55
N ILE A 114 3.89 18.51 -8.61
CA ILE A 114 2.44 18.21 -8.56
C ILE A 114 2.20 16.73 -8.24
N ALA A 115 2.97 15.82 -8.85
CA ALA A 115 2.87 14.39 -8.61
C ALA A 115 3.14 14.05 -7.14
N ALA A 116 4.23 14.59 -6.56
CA ALA A 116 4.56 14.42 -5.14
C ALA A 116 3.45 14.98 -4.23
N GLY A 117 2.87 16.14 -4.56
CA GLY A 117 1.75 16.70 -3.81
C GLY A 117 0.49 15.81 -3.78
N ASN A 118 0.22 15.09 -4.87
CA ASN A 118 -0.94 14.19 -4.96
C ASN A 118 -0.68 12.82 -4.31
N SER A 119 0.55 12.33 -4.39
CA SER A 119 0.93 10.99 -3.92
C SER A 119 1.31 10.95 -2.43
N THR A 120 1.84 12.03 -1.89
CA THR A 120 2.14 12.16 -0.44
C THR A 120 0.92 11.79 0.41
N PHE A 121 1.13 10.83 1.31
CA PHE A 121 0.10 10.27 2.21
C PHE A 121 -1.15 9.71 1.50
N SER A 122 -1.10 9.40 0.21
CA SER A 122 -2.24 8.85 -0.54
C SER A 122 -2.72 7.52 0.03
N ALA A 123 -1.81 6.68 0.51
CA ALA A 123 -2.16 5.45 1.20
C ALA A 123 -2.89 5.68 2.54
N LEU A 124 -2.90 6.86 3.16
CA LEU A 124 -3.76 7.10 4.35
C LEU A 124 -5.21 7.41 3.97
N LYS A 125 -5.49 7.65 2.68
CA LYS A 125 -6.79 8.11 2.17
C LYS A 125 -7.74 6.97 1.77
N PHE A 126 -7.53 5.74 2.26
CA PHE A 126 -8.36 4.57 1.92
C PHE A 126 -9.86 4.76 2.23
N ALA A 127 -10.21 5.59 3.22
CA ALA A 127 -11.59 5.87 3.59
C ALA A 127 -12.34 6.78 2.59
N LYS A 128 -11.64 7.53 1.73
CA LYS A 128 -12.26 8.58 0.89
C LYS A 128 -12.91 8.05 -0.39
N TYR A 129 -12.58 6.84 -0.83
CA TYR A 129 -13.07 6.23 -2.07
C TYR A 129 -13.82 4.91 -1.83
N GLY A 130 -14.43 4.74 -0.66
CA GLY A 130 -15.39 3.67 -0.40
C GLY A 130 -16.70 3.94 -1.13
N VAL A 131 -17.22 2.92 -1.82
CA VAL A 131 -18.51 2.87 -2.55
C VAL A 131 -19.59 3.72 -1.84
N ALA A 132 -20.14 4.70 -2.55
CA ALA A 132 -21.28 5.48 -2.06
C ALA A 132 -22.44 4.52 -1.77
N PRO A 133 -23.10 4.59 -0.60
CA PRO A 133 -24.35 3.88 -0.40
C PRO A 133 -25.36 4.44 -1.40
N THR A 134 -25.79 3.60 -2.35
CA THR A 134 -26.93 3.91 -3.20
C THR A 134 -28.10 4.20 -2.28
N LYS A 135 -28.57 5.45 -2.26
CA LYS A 135 -29.80 5.81 -1.54
C LYS A 135 -30.91 4.91 -2.07
N THR A 136 -31.43 4.04 -1.24
CA THR A 136 -32.72 3.39 -1.49
C THR A 136 -33.77 4.49 -1.30
N GLU A 137 -34.36 4.92 -2.40
CA GLU A 137 -35.57 5.73 -2.39
C GLU A 137 -36.72 4.81 -1.94
N ASP A 138 -37.11 4.92 -0.68
CA ASP A 138 -38.34 4.30 -0.18
C ASP A 138 -39.51 5.24 -0.51
N SER A 139 -40.46 4.69 -1.27
CA SER A 139 -41.76 5.23 -1.65
C SER A 139 -42.76 5.25 -0.51
#